data_AF-W0T7Z5-F1
#
_entry.id   AF-W0T7Z5-F1
#
_cell.length_a   1.000
_cell.length_b   1.000
_cell.length_c   1.000
_cell.angle_alpha   90.00
_cell.angle_beta   90.00
_cell.angle_gamma   90.00
#
_symmetry.space_group_name_H-M   'P 1'
#
loop_
_entity.id
_entity.type
_entity.pdbx_description
1 polymer ?
#
loop_
_entity_poly.entity_id
_entity_poly.type
_entity_poly.pdbx_seq_one_letter_code
_entity_poly.pdbx_strand_id
1 'polypeptide(L)' 'MFAAPGAAPSASAPGKESRFEQFKQSPAFPVLVHTALFAAGVAFIQSSVIEMLSPQL' A
#
# COMPACT_ATOMS: atom_id res chain seq x y z
N MET A 1 -3.16 -38.73 -11.58
CA MET A 1 -1.93 -38.22 -12.23
C MET A 1 -2.14 -38.26 -13.73
N PHE A 2 -1.78 -37.17 -14.42
CA PHE A 2 -1.89 -36.89 -15.87
C PHE A 2 -2.96 -35.85 -16.25
N ALA A 3 -2.54 -34.58 -16.27
CA ALA A 3 -3.23 -33.46 -16.91
C ALA A 3 -2.39 -32.98 -18.11
N ALA A 4 -3.07 -32.67 -19.21
CA ALA A 4 -2.55 -32.58 -20.58
C ALA A 4 -1.65 -31.36 -20.88
N PRO A 5 -0.71 -31.47 -21.84
CA PRO A 5 0.08 -30.34 -22.34
C PRO A 5 -0.77 -29.52 -23.32
N GLY A 6 -1.38 -28.44 -22.84
CA GLY A 6 -2.21 -27.56 -23.67
C GLY A 6 -3.18 -26.66 -22.91
N ALA A 7 -3.31 -26.82 -21.59
CA ALA A 7 -4.05 -25.87 -20.78
C ALA A 7 -3.25 -24.56 -20.65
N ALA A 8 -3.43 -23.66 -21.62
CA ALA A 8 -3.18 -22.25 -21.38
C ALA A 8 -3.98 -21.86 -20.13
N PRO A 9 -3.41 -21.11 -19.17
CA PRO A 9 -4.20 -20.60 -18.07
C PRO A 9 -5.31 -19.75 -18.70
N SER A 10 -6.55 -20.23 -18.59
CA SER A 10 -7.73 -19.45 -18.95
C SER A 10 -7.64 -18.21 -18.08
N ALA A 11 -7.20 -17.10 -18.68
CA ALA A 11 -7.09 -15.82 -18.04
C ALA A 11 -8.47 -15.53 -17.46
N SER A 12 -8.52 -15.45 -16.13
CA SER A 12 -9.71 -15.01 -15.40
C SER A 12 -10.22 -13.76 -16.10
N ALA A 13 -11.46 -13.81 -16.59
CA ALA A 13 -12.09 -12.68 -17.26
C ALA A 13 -11.88 -11.42 -16.40
N PRO A 14 -11.55 -10.26 -16.98
CA PRO A 14 -11.29 -9.05 -16.21
C PRO A 14 -12.59 -8.62 -15.52
N GLY A 15 -12.77 -9.10 -14.29
CA GLY A 15 -13.79 -8.59 -13.38
C GLY A 15 -13.52 -7.10 -13.23
N LYS A 16 -14.55 -6.29 -13.46
CA LYS A 16 -14.49 -4.83 -13.37
C LYS A 16 -13.77 -4.42 -12.08
N GLU A 17 -12.49 -4.07 -12.20
CA GLU A 17 -11.67 -3.75 -11.03
C GLU A 17 -12.32 -2.60 -10.26
N SER A 18 -12.37 -2.72 -8.94
CA SER A 18 -12.86 -1.64 -8.09
C SER A 18 -12.05 -0.37 -8.35
N ARG A 19 -12.69 0.80 -8.31
CA ARG A 19 -12.01 2.11 -8.46
C ARG A 19 -10.85 2.27 -7.47
N PHE A 20 -10.94 1.63 -6.31
CA PHE A 20 -9.87 1.59 -5.33
C PHE A 20 -8.67 0.75 -5.76
N GLU A 21 -8.90 -0.41 -6.40
CA GLU A 21 -7.81 -1.24 -6.94
C GLU A 21 -7.12 -0.53 -8.11
N GLN A 22 -7.89 0.11 -8.99
CA GLN A 22 -7.33 0.95 -10.06
C GLN A 22 -6.51 2.13 -9.50
N PHE A 23 -6.96 2.75 -8.42
CA PHE A 23 -6.21 3.82 -7.76
C PHE A 23 -4.89 3.32 -7.16
N LYS A 24 -4.90 2.17 -6.46
CA LYS A 24 -3.70 1.56 -5.88
C LYS A 24 -2.63 1.20 -6.92
N GLN A 25 -3.07 0.83 -8.12
CA GLN A 25 -2.17 0.54 -9.25
C GLN A 25 -1.63 1.81 -9.93
N SER A 26 -2.16 2.99 -9.60
CA SER A 26 -1.71 4.25 -10.19
C SER A 26 -0.37 4.71 -9.60
N PRO A 27 0.47 5.43 -10.37
CA PRO A 27 1.73 6.00 -9.87
C PRO A 27 1.51 7.07 -8.78
N ALA A 28 0.30 7.63 -8.67
CA ALA A 28 -0.04 8.60 -7.64
C ALA A 28 -0.19 7.97 -6.25
N PHE A 29 -0.53 6.67 -6.18
CA PHE A 29 -0.73 5.97 -4.91
C PHE A 29 0.51 5.99 -4.01
N PRO A 30 1.70 5.50 -4.44
CA PRO A 30 2.87 5.52 -3.58
C PRO A 30 3.29 6.95 -3.20
N VAL A 31 3.17 7.91 -4.13
CA VAL A 31 3.49 9.32 -3.84
C VAL A 31 2.63 9.84 -2.69
N LEU A 32 1.30 9.67 -2.79
CA LEU A 32 0.37 10.13 -1.76
C LEU A 32 0.59 9.43 -0.43
N VAL A 33 0.83 8.12 -0.44
CA VAL A 33 1.11 7.33 0.76
C VAL A 33 2.38 7.82 1.45
N HIS A 34 3.48 7.98 0.71
CA HIS A 34 4.74 8.44 1.29
C HIS A 34 4.66 9.88 1.79
N THR A 35 4.00 10.78 1.06
CA THR A 35 3.79 12.16 1.52
C THR A 35 2.94 12.21 2.79
N ALA A 36 1.86 11.42 2.86
CA ALA A 36 1.02 11.35 4.05
C ALA A 36 1.80 10.80 5.26
N LEU A 37 2.55 9.71 5.07
CA LEU A 37 3.38 9.12 6.13
C LEU A 37 4.48 10.09 6.60
N PHE A 38 5.09 10.83 5.68
CA PHE A 38 6.09 11.84 6.03
C PHE A 38 5.48 12.97 6.87
N ALA A 39 4.36 13.54 6.44
CA ALA A 39 3.68 14.60 7.18
C ALA A 39 3.22 14.11 8.58
N ALA A 40 2.71 12.88 8.66
CA ALA A 40 2.37 12.25 9.93
C ALA A 40 3.59 12.08 10.83
N GLY A 41 4.73 11.65 10.28
CA GLY A 41 6.00 11.55 11.02
C GLY A 41 6.49 12.90 11.54
N VAL A 42 6.43 13.96 10.74
CA VAL A 42 6.79 15.33 11.16
C VAL A 42 5.89 15.79 12.31
N ALA A 43 4.57 15.60 12.17
CA ALA A 43 3.62 15.94 13.23
C ALA A 43 3.86 15.13 14.51
N PHE A 44 4.20 13.85 14.38
CA PHE A 44 4.51 12.96 15.50
C PHE A 44 5.77 13.40 16.26
N ILE A 45 6.86 13.72 15.55
CA ILE A 45 8.11 14.19 16.17
C ILE A 45 7.93 15.55 16.86
N GLN A 46 7.09 16.44 16.31
CA GLN A 46 6.78 17.72 16.95
C GLN A 46 5.72 17.61 18.05
N SER A 47 5.08 16.45 18.19
CA SER A 47 4.08 16.23 19.23
C SER A 47 4.73 15.87 20.56
N SER A 48 4.07 16.22 21.66
CA SER A 48 4.45 15.82 23.02
C SER A 48 4.39 14.31 23.28
N VAL A 49 3.89 13.51 22.34
CA VAL A 49 3.96 12.03 22.41
C VAL A 49 5.41 11.55 22.34
N ILE A 50 6.28 12.26 21.61
CA ILE A 50 7.69 11.87 21.49
C ILE A 50 8.42 11.95 22.84
N GLU A 51 8.02 12.90 23.69
CA GLU A 51 8.61 13.09 25.02
C GLU A 51 8.32 11.91 25.95
N MET A 52 7.19 11.22 25.77
CA MET A 52 6.87 10.00 26.51
C MET A 52 7.76 8.82 26.10
N LEU A 53 8.28 8.85 24.88
CA LEU A 53 9.19 7.84 24.34
C LEU A 53 10.67 8.18 24.61
N SER A 54 10.95 9.41 25.06
CA SER A 54 12.28 9.87 25.40
C SER A 54 12.76 9.17 26.68
N PRO A 55 13.92 8.49 26.67
CA PRO A 55 14.51 7.96 27.89
C PRO A 55 14.92 9.13 28.79
N GLN A 56 14.36 9.16 29.99
CA GLN A 56 14.80 10.06 31.05
C GLN A 56 16.13 9.54 31.59
N LEU A 57 17.25 10.16 31.17
CA LEU A 57 18.58 9.90 31.73
C LEU A 57 18.77 10.60 33.07
#